data_AF-A0A2H0AUD9-F1
#
_entry.id   AF-A0A2H0AUD9-F1
#
_cell.length_a   1.000
_cell.length_b   1.000
_cell.length_c   1.000
_cell.angle_alpha   90.00
_cell.angle_beta   90.00
_cell.angle_gamma   90.00
#
_symmetry.space_group_name_H-M   'P 1'
#
loop_
_entity.id
_entity.type
_entity.pdbx_description
1 polymer ?
#
loop_
_entity_poly.entity_id
_entity_poly.type
_entity_poly.pdbx_seq_one_letter_code
_entity_poly.pdbx_strand_id
1 'polypeptide(L)'
;LGGEYYKSMLNMARSIKDGSVFSTAFGLIIDLANLQIASRAIIEGMGPDAAECIIAGGYLITERTIKDLLSLKLSDIPQRLENAQYRDIANEVSLSYETTKTITAVEEIIDKHKFRLLREILSPRVLSPLVMAWYLILKEVEIRNLRLILKAIVDGVPLEEIKDYLVL
;
A
#
# COMPACT_ATOMS: atom_id res chain seq x y z
N LEU A 1 -16.06 -8.31 5.98
CA LEU A 1 -15.94 -7.01 6.69
C LEU A 1 -15.23 -5.95 5.84
N GLY A 2 -14.02 -6.19 5.30
CA GLY A 2 -13.29 -5.20 4.49
C GLY A 2 -14.01 -4.74 3.20
N GLY A 3 -14.59 -5.66 2.43
CA GLY A 3 -15.23 -5.31 1.14
C GLY A 3 -16.45 -4.37 1.25
N GLU A 4 -17.28 -4.52 2.29
CA GLU A 4 -18.45 -3.64 2.50
C GLU A 4 -18.05 -2.22 2.91
N TYR A 5 -16.96 -2.09 3.66
CA TYR A 5 -16.38 -0.81 4.04
C TYR A 5 -15.95 -0.01 2.80
N TYR A 6 -15.16 -0.64 1.91
CA TYR A 6 -14.68 0.03 0.69
C TYR A 6 -15.82 0.42 -0.26
N LYS A 7 -16.83 -0.45 -0.42
CA LYS A 7 -18.02 -0.14 -1.22
C LYS A 7 -18.78 1.07 -0.67
N SER A 8 -18.91 1.17 0.65
CA SER A 8 -19.59 2.30 1.31
C SER A 8 -18.82 3.61 1.11
N MET A 9 -17.50 3.58 1.22
CA MET A 9 -16.65 4.76 0.96
C MET A 9 -16.71 5.23 -0.49
N LEU A 10 -16.67 4.32 -1.46
CA LEU A 10 -16.81 4.66 -2.89
C LEU A 10 -18.16 5.27 -3.21
N ASN A 11 -19.23 4.84 -2.53
CA ASN A 11 -20.55 5.46 -2.67
C ASN A 11 -20.58 6.88 -2.09
N MET A 12 -19.97 7.10 -0.92
CA MET A 12 -19.84 8.44 -0.31
C MET A 12 -19.03 9.40 -1.18
N ALA A 13 -18.00 8.89 -1.87
CA ALA A 13 -17.18 9.66 -2.78
C ALA A 13 -18.03 10.40 -3.84
N ARG A 14 -19.14 9.80 -4.29
CA ARG A 14 -20.01 10.40 -5.32
C ARG A 14 -20.69 11.70 -4.88
N SER A 15 -20.85 11.91 -3.57
CA SER A 15 -21.56 13.08 -3.01
C SER A 15 -20.65 14.20 -2.53
N ILE A 16 -19.32 14.03 -2.56
CA ILE A 16 -18.36 15.04 -2.07
C ILE A 16 -17.65 15.75 -3.22
N LYS A 17 -17.28 17.01 -2.99
CA LYS A 17 -16.37 17.75 -3.88
C LYS A 17 -15.06 16.99 -4.02
N ASP A 18 -14.55 16.88 -5.25
CA ASP A 18 -13.39 16.05 -5.63
C ASP A 18 -13.56 14.54 -5.34
N GLY A 19 -14.80 14.07 -5.34
CA GLY A 19 -15.14 12.66 -5.15
C GLY A 19 -14.39 11.66 -6.03
N SER A 20 -14.11 12.01 -7.29
CA SER A 20 -13.31 11.16 -8.18
C SER A 20 -11.87 11.01 -7.69
N VAL A 21 -11.26 12.09 -7.18
CA VAL A 21 -9.92 12.09 -6.59
C VAL A 21 -9.89 11.24 -5.32
N PHE A 22 -10.94 11.32 -4.51
CA PHE A 22 -11.10 10.43 -3.35
C PHE A 22 -11.15 8.96 -3.76
N SER A 23 -12.00 8.61 -4.73
CA SER A 23 -12.09 7.24 -5.25
C SER A 23 -10.76 6.74 -5.80
N THR A 24 -10.00 7.59 -6.50
CA THR A 24 -8.65 7.26 -6.97
C THR A 24 -7.69 6.99 -5.81
N ALA A 25 -7.68 7.83 -4.77
CA ALA A 25 -6.83 7.61 -3.59
C ALA A 25 -7.18 6.30 -2.87
N PHE A 26 -8.47 5.98 -2.73
CA PHE A 26 -8.91 4.72 -2.13
C PHE A 26 -8.57 3.50 -2.97
N GLY A 27 -8.82 3.55 -4.27
CA GLY A 27 -8.46 2.45 -5.16
C GLY A 27 -6.94 2.22 -5.20
N LEU A 28 -6.13 3.28 -5.09
CA LEU A 28 -4.67 3.19 -4.97
C LEU A 28 -4.24 2.49 -3.66
N ILE A 29 -4.89 2.81 -2.54
CA ILE A 29 -4.65 2.11 -1.26
C ILE A 29 -4.95 0.61 -1.41
N ILE A 30 -6.05 0.27 -2.06
CA ILE A 30 -6.47 -1.12 -2.30
C ILE A 30 -5.47 -1.83 -3.21
N ASP A 31 -5.05 -1.22 -4.32
CA ASP A 31 -4.10 -1.80 -5.25
C ASP A 31 -2.77 -2.14 -4.56
N LEU A 32 -2.23 -1.20 -3.77
CA LEU A 32 -0.97 -1.40 -3.06
C LEU A 32 -1.10 -2.42 -1.92
N ALA A 33 -2.24 -2.43 -1.21
CA ALA A 33 -2.52 -3.46 -0.21
C ALA A 33 -2.59 -4.86 -0.85
N ASN A 34 -3.25 -4.99 -2.00
CA ASN A 34 -3.32 -6.25 -2.74
C ASN A 34 -1.95 -6.68 -3.27
N LEU A 35 -1.12 -5.75 -3.74
CA LEU A 35 0.25 -6.05 -4.15
C LEU A 35 1.08 -6.56 -2.98
N GLN A 36 0.90 -5.99 -1.79
CA GLN A 36 1.55 -6.45 -0.55
C GLN A 36 1.08 -7.84 -0.14
N ILE A 37 -0.24 -8.09 -0.17
CA ILE A 37 -0.85 -9.39 0.12
C ILE A 37 -0.30 -10.45 -0.85
N ALA A 38 -0.31 -10.17 -2.15
CA ALA A 38 0.18 -11.11 -3.15
C ALA A 38 1.68 -11.39 -2.96
N SER A 39 2.49 -10.36 -2.75
CA SER A 39 3.93 -10.51 -2.52
C SER A 39 4.22 -11.34 -1.27
N ARG A 40 3.53 -11.08 -0.16
CA ARG A 40 3.63 -11.88 1.08
C ARG A 40 3.25 -13.34 0.84
N ALA A 41 2.11 -13.58 0.20
CA ALA A 41 1.62 -14.93 -0.06
C ALA A 41 2.58 -15.74 -0.94
N ILE A 42 3.17 -15.12 -1.96
CA ILE A 42 4.18 -15.75 -2.83
C ILE A 42 5.45 -16.08 -2.03
N ILE A 43 5.90 -15.15 -1.18
CA ILE A 43 7.09 -15.34 -0.32
C ILE A 43 6.89 -16.49 0.67
N GLU A 44 5.71 -16.58 1.27
CA GLU A 44 5.36 -17.61 2.28
C GLU A 44 4.95 -18.95 1.64
N GLY A 45 4.85 -19.03 0.31
CA GLY A 45 4.41 -20.23 -0.41
C GLY A 45 2.91 -20.51 -0.31
N MET A 46 2.11 -19.51 0.11
CA MET A 46 0.65 -19.59 0.29
C MET A 46 -0.13 -18.81 -0.79
N GLY A 47 0.47 -18.62 -1.97
CA GLY A 47 -0.10 -17.81 -3.07
C GLY A 47 -1.58 -18.11 -3.36
N PRO A 48 -1.95 -19.35 -3.74
CA PRO A 48 -3.33 -19.72 -4.06
C PRO A 48 -4.32 -19.53 -2.91
N ASP A 49 -3.87 -19.73 -1.67
CA ASP A 49 -4.71 -19.66 -0.47
C ASP A 49 -5.04 -18.20 -0.08
N ALA A 50 -4.24 -17.25 -0.54
CA ALA A 50 -4.46 -15.82 -0.30
C ALA A 50 -5.51 -15.18 -1.23
N ALA A 51 -6.14 -15.94 -2.12
CA ALA A 51 -7.17 -15.42 -3.03
C ALA A 51 -8.37 -14.80 -2.28
N GLU A 52 -8.69 -15.31 -1.10
CA GLU A 52 -9.76 -14.77 -0.24
C GLU A 52 -9.37 -13.47 0.48
N CYS A 53 -8.07 -13.19 0.58
CA CYS A 53 -7.55 -11.96 1.18
C CYS A 53 -7.58 -10.78 0.22
N ILE A 54 -7.87 -10.99 -1.07
CA ILE A 54 -7.87 -9.94 -2.09
C ILE A 54 -9.03 -8.97 -1.85
N ILE A 55 -8.69 -7.68 -1.85
CA ILE A 55 -9.61 -6.58 -1.61
C ILE A 55 -10.15 -6.09 -2.96
N ALA A 56 -11.47 -6.12 -3.13
CA ALA A 56 -12.12 -5.57 -4.33
C ALA A 56 -12.17 -4.03 -4.31
N GLY A 57 -12.27 -3.41 -5.49
CA GLY A 57 -12.41 -1.95 -5.64
C GLY A 57 -11.11 -1.18 -5.84
N GLY A 58 -10.07 -1.86 -6.34
CA GLY A 58 -8.80 -1.26 -6.78
C GLY A 58 -8.96 -0.18 -7.85
N TYR A 59 -7.89 0.56 -8.12
CA TYR A 59 -7.88 1.68 -9.07
C TYR A 59 -7.42 1.23 -10.47
N LEU A 60 -6.19 0.74 -10.56
CA LEU A 60 -5.52 0.36 -11.81
C LEU A 60 -5.22 -1.14 -11.88
N ILE A 61 -5.17 -1.85 -10.74
CA ILE A 61 -4.99 -3.29 -10.75
C ILE A 61 -6.33 -3.98 -10.59
N THR A 62 -6.71 -4.78 -11.59
CA THR A 62 -7.96 -5.53 -11.53
C THR A 62 -7.84 -6.71 -10.55
N GLU A 63 -8.97 -7.13 -9.98
CA GLU A 63 -9.03 -8.32 -9.12
C GLU A 63 -8.52 -9.57 -9.85
N ARG A 64 -8.81 -9.68 -11.15
CA ARG A 64 -8.31 -10.76 -12.00
C ARG A 64 -6.79 -10.72 -12.08
N THR A 65 -6.21 -9.54 -12.37
CA THR A 65 -4.77 -9.35 -12.43
C THR A 65 -4.11 -9.76 -11.11
N ILE A 66 -4.62 -9.31 -9.96
CA ILE A 66 -4.08 -9.70 -8.65
C ILE A 66 -4.15 -11.21 -8.42
N LYS A 67 -5.26 -11.86 -8.76
CA LYS A 67 -5.38 -13.33 -8.65
C LYS A 67 -4.39 -14.05 -9.56
N ASP A 68 -4.16 -13.54 -10.76
CA ASP A 68 -3.17 -14.10 -11.68
C ASP A 68 -1.74 -13.94 -11.10
N LEU A 69 -1.45 -12.87 -10.34
CA LEU A 69 -0.16 -12.69 -9.67
C LEU A 69 0.14 -13.77 -8.63
N LEU A 70 -0.87 -14.26 -7.91
CA LEU A 70 -0.70 -15.23 -6.81
C LEU A 70 -0.06 -16.55 -7.26
N SER A 71 -0.11 -16.87 -8.55
CA SER A 71 0.49 -18.08 -9.13
C SER A 71 1.90 -17.83 -9.71
N LEU A 72 2.44 -16.62 -9.59
CA LEU A 72 3.72 -16.23 -10.17
C LEU A 72 4.82 -16.21 -9.13
N LYS A 73 6.07 -16.12 -9.61
CA LYS A 73 7.19 -15.74 -8.76
C LYS A 73 7.20 -14.22 -8.56
N LEU A 74 7.75 -13.78 -7.44
CA LEU A 74 7.88 -12.36 -7.11
C LEU A 74 8.57 -11.56 -8.24
N SER A 75 9.60 -12.15 -8.86
CA SER A 75 10.34 -11.59 -10.00
C SER A 75 9.50 -11.34 -11.26
N ASP A 76 8.39 -12.05 -11.40
CA ASP A 76 7.57 -12.04 -12.61
C ASP A 76 6.37 -11.08 -12.47
N ILE A 77 6.07 -10.62 -11.25
CA ILE A 77 4.98 -9.67 -10.97
C ILE A 77 5.09 -8.39 -11.83
N PRO A 78 6.25 -7.72 -11.93
CA PRO A 78 6.34 -6.46 -12.67
C PRO A 78 5.92 -6.60 -14.14
N GLN A 79 6.13 -7.76 -14.76
CA GLN A 79 5.79 -7.99 -16.16
C GLN A 79 4.28 -8.07 -16.41
N ARG A 80 3.48 -8.29 -15.36
CA ARG A 80 2.01 -8.37 -15.43
C ARG A 80 1.31 -7.06 -15.15
N LEU A 81 2.03 -6.03 -14.70
CA LEU A 81 1.45 -4.73 -14.37
C LEU A 81 1.53 -3.81 -15.59
N GLU A 82 0.38 -3.29 -16.01
CA GLU A 82 0.29 -2.44 -17.21
C GLU A 82 0.78 -1.01 -16.94
N ASN A 83 0.54 -0.50 -15.73
CA ASN A 83 0.94 0.84 -15.34
C ASN A 83 2.41 0.91 -14.92
N ALA A 84 3.17 1.85 -15.50
CA ALA A 84 4.59 2.02 -15.24
C ALA A 84 4.93 2.25 -13.76
N GLN A 85 4.15 3.07 -13.06
CA GLN A 85 4.39 3.36 -11.64
C GLN A 85 4.24 2.11 -10.77
N TYR A 86 3.26 1.25 -11.06
CA TYR A 86 3.07 -0.02 -10.35
C TYR A 86 4.13 -1.05 -10.72
N ARG A 87 4.59 -1.07 -11.98
CA ARG A 87 5.76 -1.88 -12.37
C ARG A 87 7.01 -1.50 -11.60
N ASP A 88 7.29 -0.21 -11.49
CA ASP A 88 8.48 0.28 -10.80
C ASP A 88 8.47 -0.12 -9.32
N ILE A 89 7.31 0.01 -8.66
CA ILE A 89 7.12 -0.44 -7.27
C ILE A 89 7.35 -1.95 -7.14
N ALA A 90 6.76 -2.75 -8.03
CA ALA A 90 6.92 -4.20 -8.00
C ALA A 90 8.36 -4.63 -8.29
N ASN A 91 9.07 -3.92 -9.18
CA ASN A 91 10.49 -4.15 -9.43
C ASN A 91 11.33 -3.87 -8.18
N GLU A 92 11.10 -2.73 -7.52
CA GLU A 92 11.81 -2.36 -6.28
C GLU A 92 11.55 -3.39 -5.17
N VAL A 93 10.30 -3.82 -5.00
CA VAL A 93 9.92 -4.90 -4.08
C VAL A 93 10.68 -6.20 -4.38
N SER A 94 10.68 -6.62 -5.65
CA SER A 94 11.35 -7.88 -6.04
C SER A 94 12.85 -7.82 -5.80
N LEU A 95 13.53 -6.74 -6.22
CA LEU A 95 14.97 -6.56 -6.07
C LEU A 95 15.39 -6.47 -4.60
N SER A 96 14.61 -5.75 -3.80
CA SER A 96 14.86 -5.61 -2.36
C SER A 96 14.70 -6.94 -1.63
N TYR A 97 13.64 -7.68 -1.93
CA TYR A 97 13.46 -9.02 -1.35
C TYR A 97 14.56 -9.98 -1.80
N GLU A 98 14.99 -9.92 -3.07
CA GLU A 98 16.09 -10.76 -3.56
C GLU A 98 17.38 -10.55 -2.76
N THR A 99 17.65 -9.30 -2.35
CA THR A 99 18.84 -8.91 -1.60
C THR A 99 18.72 -9.21 -0.11
N THR A 100 17.59 -8.85 0.50
CA THR A 100 17.41 -8.90 1.96
C THR A 100 16.85 -10.24 2.46
N LYS A 101 16.06 -10.94 1.63
CA LYS A 101 15.25 -12.10 2.00
C LYS A 101 14.28 -11.83 3.15
N THR A 102 13.90 -10.57 3.39
CA THR A 102 12.98 -10.21 4.48
C THR A 102 11.66 -9.70 3.93
N ILE A 103 10.56 -10.12 4.55
CA ILE A 103 9.24 -9.62 4.22
C ILE A 103 9.08 -8.15 4.60
N THR A 104 9.73 -7.71 5.67
CA THR A 104 9.69 -6.33 6.15
C THR A 104 10.10 -5.34 5.07
N ALA A 105 11.09 -5.68 4.25
CA ALA A 105 11.54 -4.84 3.14
C ALA A 105 10.44 -4.62 2.09
N VAL A 106 9.59 -5.63 1.83
CA VAL A 106 8.44 -5.52 0.93
C VAL A 106 7.42 -4.53 1.48
N GLU A 107 7.11 -4.63 2.77
CA GLU A 107 6.12 -3.79 3.43
C GLU A 107 6.57 -2.32 3.45
N GLU A 108 7.84 -2.08 3.76
CA GLU A 108 8.43 -0.74 3.81
C GLU A 108 8.36 -0.03 2.46
N ILE A 109 8.78 -0.72 1.38
CA ILE A 109 8.76 -0.17 0.03
C ILE A 109 7.32 0.21 -0.37
N ILE A 110 6.37 -0.70 -0.13
CA ILE A 110 4.96 -0.45 -0.46
C ILE A 110 4.41 0.72 0.35
N ASP A 111 4.69 0.79 1.65
CA ASP A 111 4.23 1.87 2.51
C ASP A 111 4.81 3.24 2.12
N LYS A 112 6.10 3.29 1.78
CA LYS A 112 6.78 4.50 1.30
C LYS A 112 6.16 5.01 0.00
N HIS A 113 5.92 4.11 -0.97
CA HIS A 113 5.25 4.49 -2.21
C HIS A 113 3.80 4.89 -1.99
N LYS A 114 3.05 4.15 -1.16
CA LYS A 114 1.66 4.50 -0.80
C LYS A 114 1.58 5.90 -0.24
N PHE A 115 2.44 6.25 0.73
CA PHE A 115 2.46 7.58 1.31
C PHE A 115 2.80 8.65 0.27
N ARG A 116 3.85 8.43 -0.54
CA ARG A 116 4.25 9.37 -1.60
C ARG A 116 3.11 9.64 -2.58
N LEU A 117 2.43 8.61 -3.07
CA LEU A 117 1.36 8.75 -4.06
C LEU A 117 0.12 9.40 -3.46
N LEU A 118 -0.25 9.04 -2.23
CA LEU A 118 -1.34 9.71 -1.52
C LEU A 118 -1.04 11.20 -1.28
N ARG A 119 0.22 11.54 -0.95
CA ARG A 119 0.67 12.92 -0.82
C ARG A 119 0.49 13.69 -2.12
N GLU A 120 0.91 13.12 -3.24
CA GLU A 120 0.78 13.74 -4.57
C GLU A 120 -0.69 14.02 -4.94
N ILE A 121 -1.59 13.09 -4.61
CA ILE A 121 -3.01 13.17 -4.97
C ILE A 121 -3.79 14.12 -4.04
N LEU A 122 -3.54 14.05 -2.73
CA LEU A 122 -4.39 14.65 -1.71
C LEU A 122 -3.85 15.97 -1.17
N SER A 123 -2.53 16.14 -1.00
CA SER A 123 -1.96 17.34 -0.39
C SER A 123 -2.26 18.65 -1.16
N PRO A 124 -2.40 18.67 -2.50
CA PRO A 124 -2.77 19.89 -3.23
C PRO A 124 -4.23 20.33 -3.02
N ARG A 125 -5.08 19.49 -2.39
CA ARG A 125 -6.54 19.68 -2.33
C ARG A 125 -6.99 20.51 -1.13
N VAL A 126 -6.37 21.67 -0.91
CA VAL A 126 -6.57 22.50 0.30
C VAL A 126 -7.97 23.12 0.45
N LEU A 127 -8.71 23.30 -0.65
CA LEU A 127 -10.10 23.83 -0.66
C LEU A 127 -11.16 22.74 -0.84
N SER A 128 -10.81 21.52 -0.46
CA SER A 128 -11.61 20.31 -0.62
C SER A 128 -11.75 19.60 0.72
N PRO A 129 -12.85 18.86 0.98
CA PRO A 129 -12.93 17.95 2.13
C PRO A 129 -11.76 16.96 2.19
N LEU A 130 -11.09 16.72 1.07
CA LEU A 130 -9.91 15.86 0.97
C LEU A 130 -8.71 16.35 1.78
N VAL A 131 -8.66 17.63 2.15
CA VAL A 131 -7.65 18.13 3.11
C VAL A 131 -7.74 17.39 4.45
N MET A 132 -8.96 17.04 4.88
CA MET A 132 -9.17 16.28 6.11
C MET A 132 -8.73 14.82 5.94
N ALA A 133 -9.00 14.21 4.79
CA ALA A 133 -8.51 12.86 4.49
C ALA A 133 -6.97 12.82 4.51
N TRP A 134 -6.32 13.82 3.89
CA TRP A 134 -4.86 13.95 3.93
C TRP A 134 -4.34 14.14 5.36
N TYR A 135 -4.98 15.00 6.15
CA TYR A 135 -4.61 15.22 7.55
C TYR A 135 -4.68 13.93 8.38
N LEU A 136 -5.73 13.11 8.20
CA LEU A 136 -5.86 11.83 8.90
C LEU A 136 -4.75 10.84 8.52
N ILE A 137 -4.38 10.78 7.23
CA ILE A 137 -3.26 9.94 6.77
C ILE A 137 -1.94 10.41 7.41
N LEU A 138 -1.70 11.72 7.47
CA LEU A 138 -0.52 12.27 8.16
C LEU A 138 -0.49 11.86 9.63
N LYS A 139 -1.63 11.92 10.33
CA LYS A 139 -1.72 11.52 11.74
C LYS A 139 -1.54 10.03 11.94
N GLU A 140 -2.03 9.19 11.03
CA GLU A 140 -1.78 7.76 11.06
C GLU A 140 -0.29 7.44 10.95
N VAL A 141 0.40 8.08 9.99
CA VAL A 141 1.85 7.92 9.80
C VAL A 141 2.65 8.43 11.00
N GLU A 142 2.29 9.58 11.56
CA GLU A 142 2.92 10.13 12.76
C GLU A 142 2.80 9.17 13.94
N ILE A 143 1.60 8.63 14.19
CA ILE A 143 1.35 7.67 15.27
C ILE A 143 2.13 6.36 15.04
N ARG A 144 2.22 5.90 13.79
CA ARG A 144 3.00 4.69 13.45
C ARG A 144 4.49 4.90 13.71
N ASN A 145 5.06 6.02 13.26
CA ASN A 145 6.47 6.37 13.49
C ASN A 145 6.76 6.48 15.00
N LEU A 146 5.89 7.17 15.76
CA LEU A 146 6.01 7.26 17.21
C LEU A 146 5.98 5.87 17.87
N ARG A 147 5.08 4.99 17.44
CA ARG A 147 5.01 3.62 17.95
C ARG A 147 6.32 2.86 17.69
N LEU A 148 6.88 2.96 16.49
CA LEU A 148 8.14 2.31 16.13
C LEU A 148 9.31 2.83 16.99
N ILE A 149 9.42 4.15 17.15
CA ILE A 149 10.45 4.78 18.00
C ILE A 149 10.33 4.31 19.44
N LEU A 150 9.12 4.35 20.01
CA LEU A 150 8.90 3.90 21.39
C LEU A 150 9.22 2.42 21.57
N LYS A 151 8.86 1.59 20.59
CA LYS A 151 9.16 0.15 20.62
C LYS A 151 10.67 -0.11 20.60
N ALA A 152 11.41 0.60 19.74
CA ALA A 152 12.86 0.50 19.68
C ALA A 152 13.54 0.89 21.00
N ILE A 153 13.08 1.98 21.63
CA ILE A 153 13.57 2.41 22.95
C ILE A 153 13.34 1.31 24.01
N VAL A 154 12.14 0.72 24.03
CA VAL A 154 11.80 -0.35 24.99
C VAL A 154 12.65 -1.61 24.76
N ASP A 155 12.90 -1.95 23.50
CA ASP A 155 13.66 -3.15 23.11
C ASP A 155 15.18 -2.92 23.13
N GLY A 156 15.65 -1.70 23.40
CA GLY A 156 17.07 -1.35 23.40
C GLY A 156 17.71 -1.32 22.00
N VAL A 157 16.92 -1.20 20.95
CA VAL A 157 17.39 -1.12 19.55
C VAL A 157 17.89 0.30 19.26
N PRO A 158 19.10 0.48 18.69
CA PRO A 158 19.60 1.78 18.28
C PRO A 158 18.66 2.51 17.30
N LEU A 159 18.50 3.83 17.47
CA LEU A 159 17.57 4.62 16.64
C LEU A 159 18.01 4.70 15.16
N GLU A 160 19.29 4.51 14.93
CA GLU A 160 19.94 4.46 13.63
C GLU A 160 19.45 3.25 12.83
N GLU A 161 19.18 2.12 13.50
CA GLU A 161 18.67 0.90 12.87
C GLU A 161 17.20 1.06 12.47
N ILE A 162 16.41 1.87 13.18
CA ILE A 162 14.99 2.02 12.88
C ILE A 162 14.69 3.13 11.85
N LYS A 163 15.69 3.93 11.49
CA LYS A 163 15.51 5.16 10.70
C LYS A 163 14.91 4.88 9.32
N ASP A 164 15.32 3.79 8.70
CA ASP A 164 14.85 3.41 7.37
C ASP A 164 13.39 2.92 7.39
N TYR A 165 12.91 2.43 8.53
CA TYR A 165 11.52 1.99 8.71
C TYR A 165 10.53 3.15 8.97
N LEU A 166 11.02 4.38 9.13
CA LEU A 166 10.16 5.56 9.32
C LEU A 166 9.67 6.08 7.98
N VAL A 167 8.36 6.37 7.90
CA VAL A 167 7.77 6.99 6.70
C VAL A 167 7.82 8.51 6.85
N LEU A 168 8.49 9.20 5.94
CA LEU A 168 8.75 10.66 5.97
C LEU A 168 8.13 11.40 4.77
#